data_AF-A0A9E4PC75-F1
#
_entry.id   AF-A0A9E4PC75-F1
#
_cell.length_a   1.000
_cell.length_b   1.000
_cell.length_c   1.000
_cell.angle_alpha   90.00
_cell.angle_beta   90.00
_cell.angle_gamma   90.00
#
_symmetry.space_group_name_H-M   'P 1'
#
loop_
_entity.id
_entity.type
_entity.pdbx_description
1 polymer ?
#
loop_
_entity_poly.entity_id
_entity_poly.type
_entity_poly.pdbx_seq_one_letter_code
_entity_poly.pdbx_strand_id
1 'polypeptide(L)'
;MAGIHSDHDNEPISVYLDSLRVLARRFIVDGLPLDRGDTFRKEIAMRRLSELGGACRMSEREMVSLMLRGVFNEEPSCWCSKCRAAYMDELESAD
;
A
#
# COMPACT_ATOMS: atom_id res chain seq x y z
N MET A 1 -20.53 30.21 -4.18
CA MET A 1 -19.42 29.30 -4.53
C MET A 1 -19.54 28.09 -3.64
N ALA A 2 -20.07 26.99 -4.15
CA ALA A 2 -20.13 25.72 -3.43
C ALA A 2 -18.71 25.14 -3.40
N GLY A 3 -18.05 25.22 -2.25
CA GLY A 3 -16.77 24.57 -2.04
C GLY A 3 -17.00 23.06 -2.05
N ILE A 4 -16.40 22.38 -3.02
CA ILE A 4 -16.34 20.93 -3.10
C ILE A 4 -15.49 20.46 -1.91
N HIS A 5 -16.12 20.31 -0.75
CA HIS A 5 -15.56 19.54 0.35
C HIS A 5 -15.54 18.11 -0.15
N SER A 6 -14.39 17.70 -0.66
CA SER A 6 -14.19 16.33 -1.08
C SER A 6 -14.21 15.50 0.20
N ASP A 7 -15.14 14.57 0.33
CA ASP A 7 -15.39 13.66 1.48
C ASP A 7 -14.19 12.76 1.87
N HIS A 8 -12.97 13.12 1.50
CA HIS A 8 -11.72 12.45 1.84
C HIS A 8 -11.30 12.63 3.32
N ASP A 9 -12.15 13.21 4.18
CA ASP A 9 -11.88 13.28 5.62
C ASP A 9 -12.48 12.11 6.42
N ASN A 10 -13.34 11.29 5.80
CA ASN A 10 -14.05 10.20 6.49
C ASN A 10 -13.65 8.79 6.04
N GLU A 11 -12.71 8.64 5.11
CA GLU A 11 -12.27 7.31 4.70
C GLU A 11 -11.43 6.64 5.80
N PRO A 12 -11.59 5.32 6.03
CA PRO A 12 -10.81 4.62 7.02
C PRO A 12 -9.33 4.60 6.62
N ILE A 13 -8.45 4.67 7.62
CA ILE A 13 -6.99 4.72 7.42
C ILE A 13 -6.44 3.57 6.58
N SER A 14 -7.12 2.42 6.58
CA SER A 14 -6.80 1.26 5.75
C SER A 14 -6.79 1.58 4.25
N VAL A 15 -7.69 2.43 3.77
CA VAL A 15 -7.78 2.81 2.34
C VAL A 15 -6.53 3.57 1.91
N TYR A 16 -6.03 4.48 2.74
CA TYR A 16 -4.79 5.21 2.48
C TYR A 16 -3.57 4.28 2.53
N LEU A 17 -3.53 3.35 3.49
CA LEU A 17 -2.47 2.34 3.56
C LEU A 17 -2.45 1.45 2.31
N ASP A 18 -3.61 1.00 1.85
CA ASP A 18 -3.72 0.18 0.64
C ASP A 18 -3.34 0.99 -0.61
N SER A 19 -3.71 2.27 -0.68
CA SER A 19 -3.24 3.16 -1.74
C SER A 19 -1.72 3.29 -1.75
N LEU A 20 -1.08 3.43 -0.58
CA LEU A 20 0.40 3.49 -0.50
C LEU A 20 1.02 2.17 -0.94
N ARG A 21 0.44 1.02 -0.57
CA ARG A 21 0.93 -0.30 -0.99
C ARG A 21 0.85 -0.50 -2.49
N VAL A 22 -0.27 -0.13 -3.12
CA VAL A 22 -0.45 -0.23 -4.58
C VAL A 22 0.58 0.64 -5.31
N LEU A 23 0.77 1.88 -4.84
CA LEU A 23 1.75 2.80 -5.43
C LEU A 23 3.19 2.30 -5.20
N ALA A 24 3.49 1.77 -4.01
CA ALA A 24 4.79 1.19 -3.70
C ALA A 24 5.09 -0.04 -4.54
N ARG A 25 4.11 -0.93 -4.75
CA ARG A 25 4.28 -2.10 -5.64
C ARG A 25 4.56 -1.65 -7.07
N ARG A 26 3.71 -0.77 -7.62
CA ARG A 26 3.89 -0.24 -8.99
C ARG A 26 5.26 0.38 -9.19
N PHE A 27 5.75 1.16 -8.22
CA PHE A 27 7.01 1.86 -8.34
C PHE A 27 8.23 0.97 -8.07
N ILE A 28 8.20 0.15 -7.01
CA ILE A 28 9.36 -0.61 -6.53
C ILE A 28 9.46 -1.98 -7.20
N VAL A 29 8.33 -2.68 -7.33
CA VAL A 29 8.28 -4.05 -7.87
C VAL A 29 8.14 -4.01 -9.38
N ASP A 30 7.17 -3.25 -9.89
CA ASP A 30 6.87 -3.24 -11.34
C ASP A 30 7.76 -2.25 -12.12
N GLY A 31 8.49 -1.37 -11.42
CA GLY A 31 9.36 -0.35 -12.02
C GLY A 31 8.61 0.72 -12.82
N LEU A 32 7.29 0.87 -12.60
CA LEU A 32 6.45 1.79 -13.34
C LEU A 32 6.51 3.21 -12.73
N PRO A 33 6.68 4.25 -13.55
CA PRO A 33 6.70 5.62 -13.07
C PRO A 33 5.32 6.03 -12.53
N LEU A 34 5.33 6.84 -11.48
CA LEU A 34 4.12 7.45 -10.93
C LEU A 34 3.76 8.70 -11.74
N ASP A 35 2.49 8.83 -12.13
CA ASP A 35 2.00 10.05 -12.77
C ASP A 35 1.68 11.16 -11.74
N ARG A 36 1.18 12.29 -12.22
CA ARG A 36 0.80 13.42 -11.35
C ARG A 36 -0.34 13.07 -10.39
N GLY A 37 -1.30 12.26 -10.83
CA GLY A 37 -2.42 11.81 -10.00
C GLY A 37 -1.97 10.85 -8.91
N ASP A 38 -1.10 9.90 -9.25
CA ASP A 38 -0.44 8.98 -8.32
C ASP A 38 0.37 9.75 -7.26
N THR A 39 1.11 10.78 -7.68
CA THR A 39 1.87 11.64 -6.77
C THR A 39 0.96 12.35 -5.78
N PHE A 40 -0.15 12.92 -6.26
CA PHE A 40 -1.13 13.58 -5.39
C PHE A 40 -1.78 12.61 -4.39
N ARG A 41 -2.15 11.40 -4.84
CA ARG A 41 -2.68 10.35 -3.96
C ARG A 41 -1.66 9.91 -2.92
N LYS A 42 -0.40 9.73 -3.31
CA LYS A 42 0.71 9.43 -2.41
C LYS A 42 0.83 10.49 -1.32
N GLU A 43 0.80 11.77 -1.68
CA GLU A 43 0.92 12.87 -0.71
C GLU A 43 -0.21 12.89 0.32
N ILE A 44 -1.46 12.70 -0.14
CA ILE A 44 -2.62 12.61 0.77
C ILE A 44 -2.46 11.41 1.71
N ALA A 45 -2.15 10.23 1.17
CA ALA A 45 -2.05 9.02 1.96
C ALA A 45 -0.85 9.05 2.93
N MET A 46 0.28 9.64 2.55
CA MET A 46 1.42 9.86 3.42
C MET A 46 1.08 10.81 4.59
N ARG A 47 0.33 11.88 4.33
CA ARG A 47 -0.13 12.79 5.39
C ARG A 47 -0.96 12.05 6.44
N ARG A 48 -1.91 11.21 5.98
CA ARG A 48 -2.73 10.38 6.87
C ARG A 48 -1.92 9.35 7.64
N LEU A 49 -0.94 8.72 7.00
CA LEU A 49 -0.02 7.81 7.67
C LEU A 49 0.78 8.52 8.76
N SER A 50 1.25 9.74 8.50
CA SER A 50 1.96 10.56 9.49
C SER A 50 1.08 10.96 10.68
N GLU A 51 -0.18 11.33 10.43
CA GLU A 51 -1.17 11.60 11.49
C GLU A 51 -1.38 10.36 12.38
N LEU A 52 -1.56 9.19 11.75
CA LEU A 52 -1.66 7.90 12.46
C LEU A 52 -0.40 7.60 13.27
N GLY A 53 0.77 7.74 12.64
CA GLY A 53 2.05 7.48 13.27
C GLY A 53 2.28 8.36 14.49
N GLY A 54 1.93 9.64 14.41
CA GLY A 54 1.97 10.57 15.53
C GLY A 54 0.99 10.19 16.65
N ALA A 55 -0.26 9.85 16.31
CA ALA A 55 -1.28 9.45 17.28
C ALA A 55 -0.93 8.14 18.00
N CYS A 56 -0.33 7.19 17.29
CA CYS A 56 0.07 5.88 17.81
C CYS A 56 1.51 5.84 18.35
N ARG A 57 2.24 6.97 18.35
CA ARG A 57 3.66 7.06 18.74
C ARG A 57 4.56 6.06 18.02
N MET A 58 4.29 5.83 16.74
CA MET A 58 5.10 4.96 15.90
C MET A 58 6.40 5.65 15.53
N SER A 59 7.48 4.88 15.53
CA SER A 59 8.73 5.25 14.89
C SER A 59 8.59 5.25 13.37
N GLU A 60 9.45 6.00 12.68
CA GLU A 60 9.52 5.98 11.21
C GLU A 60 9.70 4.57 10.66
N ARG A 61 10.49 3.73 11.35
CA ARG A 61 10.71 2.33 10.97
C ARG A 61 9.41 1.52 11.01
N GLU A 62 8.60 1.70 12.05
CA GLU A 62 7.31 1.02 12.17
C GLU A 62 6.33 1.50 11.11
N MET A 63 6.33 2.79 10.80
CA MET A 63 5.48 3.35 9.75
C MET A 63 5.85 2.82 8.36
N VAL A 64 7.15 2.80 8.04
CA VAL A 64 7.65 2.24 6.77
C VAL A 64 7.34 0.74 6.68
N SER A 65 7.53 -0.01 7.77
CA SER A 65 7.19 -1.44 7.84
C SER A 65 5.70 -1.67 7.59
N LEU A 66 4.83 -0.86 8.20
CA LEU A 66 3.37 -0.93 8.00
C LEU A 66 2.96 -0.63 6.55
N MET A 67 3.59 0.38 5.95
CA MET A 67 3.36 0.82 4.57
C MET A 67 3.78 -0.25 3.56
N LEU A 68 4.94 -0.89 3.78
CA LEU A 68 5.51 -1.87 2.85
C LEU A 68 5.07 -3.31 3.13
N ARG A 69 4.29 -3.52 4.20
CA ARG A 69 3.76 -4.84 4.54
C ARG A 69 2.93 -5.39 3.39
N GLY A 70 3.31 -6.56 2.88
CA GLY A 70 2.62 -7.24 1.78
C GLY A 70 2.87 -6.63 0.40
N VAL A 71 3.74 -5.62 0.26
CA VAL A 71 4.12 -5.08 -1.07
C VAL A 71 4.99 -6.07 -1.84
N PHE A 72 5.91 -6.73 -1.13
CA PHE A 72 6.86 -7.69 -1.70
C PHE A 72 6.38 -9.14 -1.68
N ASN A 73 5.33 -9.43 -0.92
CA ASN A 73 4.77 -10.78 -0.89
C ASN A 73 3.73 -10.85 -2.01
N GLU A 74 4.01 -11.62 -3.04
CA GLU A 74 2.98 -12.10 -3.95
C GLU A 74 2.16 -13.19 -3.25
N GLU A 75 1.55 -12.88 -2.10
CA GLU A 75 0.63 -13.84 -1.50
C GLU A 75 -0.47 -14.15 -2.52
N PRO A 76 -0.78 -15.44 -2.74
CA PRO A 76 -1.77 -15.80 -3.71
C PRO A 76 -3.09 -15.13 -3.30
N SER A 77 -3.77 -14.51 -4.26
CA SER A 77 -5.07 -13.84 -4.06
C SER A 77 -6.13 -14.76 -3.44
N CYS A 78 -5.86 -16.06 -3.44
CA CYS A 78 -6.69 -17.12 -2.89
C CYS A 78 -5.81 -18.22 -2.25
N TRP A 79 -6.21 -18.79 -1.11
CA TRP A 79 -5.51 -19.94 -0.49
C TRP A 79 -6.15 -21.29 -0.84
N CYS A 80 -6.88 -21.38 -1.95
CA CYS A 80 -7.38 -22.67 -2.40
C CYS A 80 -6.22 -23.60 -2.76
N SER A 81 -6.46 -24.92 -2.76
CA SER A 81 -5.43 -25.93 -3.02
C SER A 81 -4.67 -25.68 -4.33
N LYS A 82 -5.34 -25.15 -5.36
CA LYS A 82 -4.73 -24.81 -6.66
C LYS A 82 -3.84 -23.56 -6.61
N CYS A 83 -4.33 -22.46 -6.04
CA CYS A 83 -3.55 -21.21 -5.90
C CYS A 83 -2.32 -21.42 -5.00
N ARG A 84 -2.47 -22.20 -3.92
CA ARG A 84 -1.39 -22.51 -2.98
C ARG A 84 -0.31 -23.38 -3.62
N ALA A 85 -0.69 -24.37 -4.43
CA ALA A 85 0.26 -25.21 -5.13
C ALA A 85 1.10 -24.41 -6.13
N ALA A 86 0.46 -23.54 -6.94
CA ALA A 86 1.17 -22.69 -7.90
C ALA A 86 2.17 -21.74 -7.22
N TYR A 87 1.78 -21.11 -6.10
CA TYR A 87 2.67 -20.22 -5.34
C TYR A 87 3.90 -20.94 -4.77
N MET A 88 3.75 -22.17 -4.29
CA MET A 88 4.88 -22.96 -3.78
C MET A 88 5.81 -23.42 -4.92
N ASP A 89 5.25 -23.78 -6.07
CA ASP A 89 6.02 -24.20 -7.26
C ASP A 89 6.88 -23.03 -7.81
N GLU A 90 6.31 -21.82 -7.84
CA GLU A 90 7.03 -20.60 -8.23
C GLU A 90 8.17 -20.27 -7.24
N LEU A 91 7.96 -20.45 -5.94
CA LEU A 91 8.98 -20.27 -4.91
C LEU A 91 10.14 -21.27 -5.03
N GLU A 92 9.86 -22.54 -5.30
CA GLU A 92 10.88 -23.59 -5.48
C GLU A 92 11.69 -23.41 -6.78
N SER A 93 11.12 -22.74 -7.78
CA SER A 93 11.78 -22.46 -9.06
C SER A 93 12.66 -21.20 -9.08
N ALA A 94 12.60 -20.38 -8.01
CA ALA A 94 13.31 -19.12 -7.89
C ALA A 94 14.65 -19.21 -7.13
N ASP A 95 15.03 -20.39 -6.64
CA ASP A 95 16.35 -20.76 -6.06
C ASP A 95 17.21 -21.54 -7.07
#